data_AF-A0A162NVT5-F1
#
_entry.id   AF-A0A162NVT5-F1
#
_cell.length_a   1.000
_cell.length_b   1.000
_cell.length_c   1.000
_cell.angle_alpha   90.00
_cell.angle_beta   90.00
_cell.angle_gamma   90.00
#
_symmetry.space_group_name_H-M   'P 1'
#
loop_
_entity.id
_entity.type
_entity.pdbx_description
1 polymer ?
#
loop_
_entity_poly.entity_id
_entity_poly.type
_entity_poly.pdbx_seq_one_letter_code
_entity_poly.pdbx_strand_id
1 'polypeptide(L)'
;MLKVDFTNEMVFSFDGPNLCLLGNENDFLQLAKSISDLTGASGINIELLKLQFVTNTGDDKEIFFKSKSGSKLLGVFDKENKLVFELDPRYWERIFKYFILMSWKKSTYYLNEYESCLRDLELEQECNFICSSEF
;
A
#
# COMPACT_ATOMS: atom_id res chain seq x y z
N MET A 1 -4.45 15.24 -4.05
CA MET A 1 -5.38 14.11 -4.06
C MET A 1 -4.54 12.90 -4.38
N LEU A 2 -4.61 11.85 -3.56
CA LEU A 2 -3.76 10.68 -3.70
C LEU A 2 -4.13 9.95 -5.00
N LYS A 3 -3.19 9.85 -5.91
CA LYS A 3 -3.33 9.04 -7.12
C LYS A 3 -2.97 7.60 -6.79
N VAL A 4 -3.82 6.69 -7.21
CA VAL A 4 -3.60 5.25 -7.15
C VAL A 4 -3.43 4.78 -8.58
N ASP A 5 -2.28 4.22 -8.88
CA ASP A 5 -1.92 3.77 -10.22
C ASP A 5 -1.49 2.30 -10.13
N PHE A 6 -2.40 1.40 -10.52
CA PHE A 6 -2.08 0.01 -10.76
C PHE A 6 -1.72 -0.15 -12.24
N THR A 7 -0.55 -0.71 -12.54
CA THR A 7 -0.09 -0.87 -13.92
C THR A 7 0.77 -2.12 -14.07
N ASN A 8 0.72 -2.71 -15.26
CA ASN A 8 1.61 -3.80 -15.66
C ASN A 8 2.87 -3.31 -16.38
N GLU A 9 2.99 -1.99 -16.61
CA GLU A 9 4.18 -1.39 -17.19
C GLU A 9 5.33 -1.32 -16.18
N MET A 10 6.54 -1.13 -16.70
CA MET A 10 7.72 -0.92 -15.86
C MET A 10 7.65 0.45 -15.18
N VAL A 11 7.80 0.48 -13.86
CA VAL A 11 7.79 1.71 -13.06
C VAL A 11 9.01 1.72 -12.13
N PHE A 12 9.80 2.80 -12.14
CA PHE A 12 11.05 2.91 -11.37
C PHE A 12 12.01 1.71 -11.53
N SER A 13 12.11 1.14 -12.74
CA SER A 13 12.91 -0.06 -13.04
C SER A 13 12.38 -1.37 -12.44
N PHE A 14 11.15 -1.37 -11.91
CA PHE A 14 10.44 -2.58 -11.50
C PHE A 14 9.47 -3.00 -12.60
N ASP A 15 9.65 -4.22 -13.12
CA ASP A 15 8.68 -4.85 -14.00
C ASP A 15 7.34 -5.05 -13.25
N GLY A 16 6.23 -4.86 -13.96
CA GLY A 16 4.90 -5.01 -13.39
C GLY A 16 4.58 -6.44 -12.94
N PRO A 17 3.53 -6.62 -12.10
CA PRO A 17 2.55 -5.59 -11.75
C PRO A 17 3.01 -4.65 -10.62
N ASN A 18 2.67 -3.37 -10.75
CA ASN A 18 3.04 -2.30 -9.83
C ASN A 18 1.77 -1.62 -9.28
N LEU A 19 1.69 -1.45 -7.96
CA LEU A 19 0.77 -0.54 -7.30
C LEU A 19 1.54 0.69 -6.81
N CYS A 20 1.23 1.84 -7.38
CA CYS A 20 1.83 3.11 -7.02
C CYS A 20 0.82 4.00 -6.28
N LEU A 21 1.21 4.47 -5.09
CA LEU A 21 0.50 5.53 -4.37
C LEU A 21 1.30 6.83 -4.53
N LEU A 22 0.75 7.78 -5.29
CA LEU A 22 1.43 9.01 -5.66
C LEU A 22 0.64 10.23 -5.15
N GLY A 23 1.26 11.08 -4.34
CA GLY A 23 0.59 12.27 -3.82
C GLY A 23 1.57 13.24 -3.19
N ASN A 24 1.04 14.21 -2.44
CA ASN A 24 1.86 15.09 -1.60
C ASN A 24 1.79 14.68 -0.11
N GLU A 25 2.49 15.42 0.74
CA GLU A 25 2.55 15.18 2.18
C GLU A 25 1.15 15.13 2.84
N ASN A 26 0.23 16.00 2.41
CA ASN A 26 -1.13 16.06 2.95
C ASN A 26 -2.00 14.88 2.49
N ASP A 27 -1.76 14.36 1.29
CA ASP A 27 -2.42 13.14 0.79
C ASP A 27 -1.98 11.92 1.63
N PHE A 28 -0.69 11.79 1.93
CA PHE A 28 -0.18 10.73 2.82
C PHE A 28 -0.62 10.89 4.28
N LEU A 29 -0.80 12.12 4.77
CA LEU A 29 -1.39 12.36 6.08
C LEU A 29 -2.84 11.84 6.15
N GLN A 30 -3.63 12.08 5.10
CA GLN A 30 -5.00 11.56 5.01
C GLN A 30 -5.00 10.03 4.92
N LEU A 31 -4.13 9.45 4.09
CA LEU A 31 -3.99 7.99 3.99
C LEU A 31 -3.65 7.38 5.35
N ALA A 32 -2.65 7.90 6.05
CA ALA A 32 -2.25 7.41 7.37
C ALA A 32 -3.43 7.44 8.35
N LYS A 33 -4.18 8.55 8.42
CA LYS A 33 -5.38 8.64 9.26
C LYS A 33 -6.39 7.55 8.91
N SER A 34 -6.70 7.38 7.62
CA SER A 34 -7.70 6.41 7.16
C SER A 34 -7.35 4.95 7.43
N ILE A 35 -6.06 4.62 7.48
CA ILE A 35 -5.63 3.22 7.65
C ILE A 35 -5.12 2.91 9.05
N SER A 36 -5.11 3.88 9.96
CA SER A 36 -4.55 3.73 11.31
C SER A 36 -5.15 2.56 12.08
N ASP A 37 -6.45 2.30 11.90
CA ASP A 37 -7.16 1.17 12.53
C ASP A 37 -6.61 -0.21 12.12
N LEU A 38 -6.02 -0.33 10.91
CA LEU A 38 -5.39 -1.59 10.48
C LEU A 38 -4.24 -2.02 11.40
N THR A 39 -3.58 -1.05 12.05
CA THR A 39 -2.44 -1.30 12.96
C THR A 39 -2.86 -1.75 14.35
N GLY A 40 -4.10 -1.47 14.76
CA GLY A 40 -4.58 -1.69 16.13
C GLY A 40 -5.50 -2.90 16.29
N ALA A 41 -6.17 -3.35 15.22
CA ALA A 41 -7.14 -4.43 15.29
C ALA A 41 -7.18 -5.27 14.02
N SER A 42 -7.48 -6.56 14.19
CA SER A 42 -7.81 -7.49 13.10
C SER A 42 -9.28 -7.37 12.69
N GLY A 43 -9.60 -7.78 11.47
CA GLY A 43 -10.95 -7.75 10.90
C GLY A 43 -11.32 -6.42 10.22
N ILE A 44 -10.42 -5.45 10.20
CA ILE A 44 -10.60 -4.18 9.48
C ILE A 44 -10.35 -4.41 7.98
N ASN A 45 -11.21 -3.84 7.14
CA ASN A 45 -11.13 -3.91 5.68
C ASN A 45 -11.42 -2.53 5.08
N ILE A 46 -10.52 -2.05 4.24
CA ILE A 46 -10.59 -0.76 3.57
C ILE A 46 -10.45 -1.00 2.07
N GLU A 47 -11.43 -0.54 1.31
CA GLU A 47 -11.33 -0.47 -0.15
C GLU A 47 -10.71 0.86 -0.54
N LEU A 48 -9.47 0.82 -1.05
CA LEU A 48 -8.64 2.00 -1.21
C LEU A 48 -9.27 3.04 -2.15
N LEU A 49 -9.87 2.57 -3.26
CA LEU A 49 -10.48 3.43 -4.27
C LEU A 49 -11.81 4.06 -3.82
N LYS A 50 -12.38 3.64 -2.68
CA LYS A 50 -13.59 4.26 -2.11
C LYS A 50 -13.29 5.43 -1.17
N LEU A 51 -12.02 5.70 -0.87
CA LEU A 51 -11.63 6.84 -0.04
C LEU A 51 -11.83 8.15 -0.82
N GLN A 52 -12.48 9.15 -0.22
CA GLN A 52 -12.89 10.39 -0.90
C GLN A 52 -11.72 11.24 -1.44
N PHE A 53 -10.51 11.02 -0.94
CA PHE A 53 -9.29 11.73 -1.34
C PHE A 53 -8.40 10.90 -2.28
N VAL A 54 -8.90 9.78 -2.79
CA VAL A 54 -8.21 8.90 -3.74
C VAL A 54 -8.78 9.08 -5.14
N THR A 55 -7.90 9.12 -6.14
CA THR A 55 -8.25 9.04 -7.57
C THR A 55 -7.56 7.85 -8.19
N ASN A 56 -8.31 6.97 -8.87
CA ASN A 56 -7.70 5.95 -9.72
C ASN A 56 -7.18 6.60 -11.01
N THR A 57 -5.88 6.42 -11.30
CA THR A 57 -5.25 6.89 -12.54
C THR A 57 -4.63 5.75 -13.36
N GLY A 58 -4.64 4.52 -12.84
CA GLY A 58 -4.12 3.33 -13.51
C GLY A 58 -5.21 2.44 -14.08
N ASP A 59 -4.87 1.18 -14.30
CA ASP A 59 -5.79 0.14 -14.73
C ASP A 59 -6.91 -0.06 -13.70
N ASP A 60 -8.10 -0.43 -14.17
CA ASP A 60 -9.24 -0.69 -13.29
C ASP A 60 -9.01 -1.97 -12.47
N LYS A 61 -8.74 -1.79 -11.17
CA LYS A 61 -8.43 -2.86 -10.24
C LYS A 61 -8.97 -2.51 -8.86
N GLU A 62 -9.78 -3.40 -8.29
CA GLU A 62 -10.17 -3.27 -6.88
C GLU A 62 -8.96 -3.57 -5.97
N ILE A 63 -8.69 -2.66 -5.03
CA ILE A 63 -7.53 -2.72 -4.13
C ILE A 63 -8.02 -2.66 -2.69
N PHE A 64 -7.66 -3.66 -1.90
CA PHE A 64 -8.10 -3.80 -0.51
C PHE A 64 -6.95 -3.84 0.47
N PHE A 65 -7.04 -3.04 1.52
CA PHE A 65 -6.18 -3.12 2.70
C PHE A 65 -6.96 -3.76 3.85
N LYS A 66 -6.46 -4.90 4.33
CA LYS A 66 -7.11 -5.76 5.32
C LYS A 66 -6.17 -6.06 6.46
N SER A 67 -6.68 -6.06 7.68
CA SER A 67 -5.93 -6.47 8.86
C SER A 67 -6.41 -7.83 9.35
N LYS A 68 -5.51 -8.79 9.53
CA LYS A 68 -5.83 -10.14 9.99
C LYS A 68 -4.64 -10.77 10.70
N SER A 69 -4.88 -11.26 11.92
CA SER A 69 -3.85 -11.88 12.75
C SER A 69 -3.12 -13.00 12.01
N GLY A 70 -1.79 -12.95 12.00
CA GLY A 70 -0.93 -13.94 11.36
C GLY A 70 -0.85 -13.87 9.83
N SER A 71 -1.59 -12.98 9.17
CA SER A 71 -1.52 -12.86 7.71
C SER A 71 -0.26 -12.13 7.24
N LYS A 72 0.20 -12.47 6.03
CA LYS A 72 1.48 -12.04 5.45
C LYS A 72 1.36 -11.59 3.98
N LEU A 73 0.15 -11.33 3.49
CA LEU A 73 -0.11 -11.01 2.08
C LEU A 73 0.14 -9.53 1.81
N LEU A 74 1.25 -9.20 1.14
CA LEU A 74 1.66 -7.86 0.75
C LEU A 74 1.40 -7.67 -0.76
N GLY A 75 0.14 -7.45 -1.15
CA GLY A 75 -0.19 -7.23 -2.56
C GLY A 75 -0.21 -8.53 -3.36
N VAL A 76 -1.15 -9.41 -3.03
CA VAL A 76 -1.41 -10.69 -3.69
C VAL A 76 -2.77 -10.61 -4.39
N PHE A 77 -2.93 -11.28 -5.53
CA PHE A 77 -4.20 -11.35 -6.23
C PHE A 77 -5.09 -12.45 -5.64
N ASP A 78 -6.33 -12.11 -5.29
CA ASP A 78 -7.30 -13.13 -4.89
C ASP A 78 -7.92 -13.86 -6.09
N LYS A 79 -8.81 -14.83 -5.81
CA LYS A 79 -9.48 -15.63 -6.84
C LYS A 79 -10.38 -14.81 -7.78
N GLU A 80 -10.79 -13.61 -7.35
CA GLU A 80 -11.59 -12.68 -8.13
C GLU A 80 -10.71 -11.63 -8.82
N ASN A 81 -9.38 -11.83 -8.83
CA ASN A 81 -8.39 -10.93 -9.41
C ASN A 81 -8.35 -9.53 -8.78
N LYS A 82 -8.73 -9.44 -7.49
CA LYS A 82 -8.61 -8.22 -6.67
C LYS A 82 -7.22 -8.18 -6.06
N LEU A 83 -6.64 -6.98 -5.98
CA LEU A 83 -5.34 -6.81 -5.31
C LEU A 83 -5.55 -6.66 -3.81
N VAL A 84 -4.98 -7.57 -3.03
CA VAL A 84 -5.21 -7.65 -1.58
C VAL A 84 -3.90 -7.49 -0.82
N PHE A 85 -3.92 -6.54 0.12
CA PHE A 85 -2.94 -6.39 1.18
C PHE A 85 -3.61 -6.88 2.46
N GLU A 86 -3.37 -8.12 2.86
CA GLU A 86 -3.91 -8.70 4.09
C GLU A 86 -2.75 -9.04 5.03
N LEU A 87 -2.57 -8.21 6.06
CA LEU A 87 -1.40 -8.29 6.94
C LEU A 87 -1.83 -8.37 8.41
N ASP A 88 -0.99 -8.99 9.23
CA ASP A 88 -1.05 -8.86 10.68
C ASP A 88 -0.94 -7.37 11.09
N PRO A 89 -1.70 -6.91 12.10
CA PRO A 89 -1.62 -5.53 12.57
C PRO A 89 -0.19 -5.03 12.83
N ARG A 90 0.71 -5.91 13.31
CA ARG A 90 2.11 -5.56 13.58
C ARG A 90 2.91 -5.27 12.30
N TYR A 91 2.56 -5.89 11.18
CA TYR A 91 3.19 -5.61 9.89
C TYR A 91 2.62 -4.33 9.28
N TRP A 92 1.30 -4.11 9.43
CA TRP A 92 0.70 -2.81 9.12
C TRP A 92 1.36 -1.67 9.88
N GLU A 93 1.72 -1.86 11.16
CA GLU A 93 2.43 -0.85 11.95
C GLU A 93 3.77 -0.45 11.32
N ARG A 94 4.51 -1.39 10.71
CA ARG A 94 5.76 -1.07 10.01
C ARG A 94 5.52 -0.27 8.75
N ILE A 95 4.57 -0.69 7.92
CA ILE A 95 4.19 0.01 6.68
C ILE A 95 3.65 1.41 7.00
N PHE A 96 2.82 1.53 8.04
CA PHE A 96 2.22 2.78 8.49
C PHE A 96 3.26 3.86 8.81
N LYS A 97 4.39 3.48 9.41
CA LYS A 97 5.49 4.42 9.71
C LYS A 97 5.99 5.13 8.44
N TYR A 98 6.00 4.46 7.29
CA TYR A 98 6.39 5.08 6.03
C TYR A 98 5.38 6.11 5.52
N PHE A 99 4.08 5.86 5.69
CA PHE A 99 3.05 6.86 5.36
C PHE A 99 3.17 8.10 6.23
N ILE A 100 3.46 7.93 7.53
CA ILE A 100 3.73 9.06 8.42
C ILE A 100 4.99 9.82 7.99
N LEU A 101 6.09 9.12 7.66
CA LEU A 101 7.32 9.77 7.20
C LEU A 101 7.09 10.56 5.90
N MET A 102 6.37 9.99 4.94
CA MET A 102 5.98 10.67 3.69
C MET A 102 5.09 11.88 3.93
N SER A 103 4.32 11.90 5.02
CA SER A 103 3.50 13.05 5.43
C SER A 103 4.31 14.22 6.01
N TRP A 104 5.58 14.00 6.35
CA TRP A 104 6.47 15.03 6.91
C TRP A 104 7.54 15.49 5.93
N LYS A 105 7.97 14.62 5.01
CA LYS A 105 9.04 14.90 4.07
C LYS A 105 8.80 14.19 2.74
N LYS A 106 9.01 14.92 1.65
CA LYS A 106 9.08 14.36 0.30
C LYS A 106 10.05 13.19 0.23
N SER A 107 9.53 12.04 -0.17
CA SER A 107 10.28 10.79 -0.26
C SER A 107 9.57 9.80 -1.17
N THR A 108 10.34 8.86 -1.70
CA THR A 108 9.84 7.67 -2.37
C THR A 108 10.29 6.44 -1.59
N TYR A 109 9.36 5.51 -1.35
CA TYR A 109 9.63 4.23 -0.72
C TYR A 109 9.14 3.10 -1.60
N TYR A 110 10.00 2.09 -1.73
CA TYR A 110 9.68 0.78 -2.30
C TYR A 110 9.40 -0.12 -1.10
N LEU A 111 8.14 -0.52 -0.93
CA LEU A 111 7.67 -1.27 0.23
C LEU A 111 7.47 -2.74 -0.17
N ASN A 112 8.53 -3.33 -0.72
CA ASN A 112 8.53 -4.71 -1.21
C ASN A 112 9.14 -5.68 -0.20
N GLU A 113 8.79 -6.96 -0.30
CA GLU A 113 9.18 -8.03 0.62
C GLU A 113 10.70 -8.22 0.72
N TYR A 114 11.46 -7.88 -0.33
CA TYR A 114 12.92 -7.99 -0.34
C TYR A 114 13.63 -6.75 0.23
N GLU A 115 12.90 -5.66 0.48
CA GLU A 115 13.46 -4.43 1.01
C GLU A 115 13.84 -4.58 2.48
N SER A 116 14.93 -3.93 2.89
CA SER A 116 15.56 -4.15 4.20
C SER A 116 14.62 -4.01 5.41
N CYS A 117 13.54 -3.23 5.29
CA CYS A 117 12.56 -2.99 6.34
C CYS A 117 11.45 -4.05 6.45
N LEU A 118 11.27 -4.87 5.42
CA LEU A 118 10.24 -5.91 5.34
C LEU A 118 10.81 -7.32 5.14
N ARG A 119 12.10 -7.43 4.77
CA ARG A 119 12.77 -8.71 4.45
C ARG A 119 12.75 -9.74 5.58
N ASP A 120 12.71 -9.31 6.84
CA ASP A 120 12.65 -10.22 7.99
C ASP A 120 11.24 -10.77 8.26
N LEU A 121 10.23 -10.36 7.50
CA LEU A 121 8.83 -10.70 7.74
C LEU A 121 8.34 -11.92 6.95
N GLU A 122 9.08 -12.32 5.90
CA GLU A 122 8.70 -13.40 4.98
C GLU A 122 7.30 -13.17 4.40
N LEU A 123 7.07 -11.96 3.87
CA LEU A 123 5.79 -11.61 3.25
C LEU A 123 5.61 -12.40 1.94
N GLU A 124 4.36 -12.51 1.50
CA GLU A 124 4.02 -13.01 0.17
C GLU A 124 3.62 -11.82 -0.69
N GLN A 125 4.26 -11.63 -1.83
CA GLN A 125 4.02 -10.50 -2.72
C GLN A 125 3.99 -10.92 -4.20
N GLU A 126 2.96 -10.47 -4.91
CA GLU A 126 2.81 -10.67 -6.37
C GLU A 126 2.84 -9.34 -7.14
N CYS A 127 2.75 -8.21 -6.44
CA CYS A 127 2.71 -6.87 -7.01
C CYS A 127 3.63 -5.94 -6.23
N ASN A 128 4.53 -5.22 -6.92
CA ASN A 128 5.38 -4.23 -6.27
C ASN A 128 4.54 -3.11 -5.65
N PHE A 129 4.93 -2.64 -4.47
CA PHE A 129 4.24 -1.59 -3.75
C PHE A 129 5.13 -0.36 -3.61
N ILE A 130 4.78 0.69 -4.33
CA ILE A 130 5.59 1.90 -4.46
C ILE A 130 4.79 3.07 -3.93
N CYS A 131 5.41 3.90 -3.11
CA CYS A 131 4.80 5.10 -2.57
C CYS A 131 5.71 6.30 -2.81
N SER A 132 5.16 7.42 -3.29
CA SER A 132 5.94 8.64 -3.50
C SER A 132 5.17 9.89 -3.12
N SER A 133 5.75 10.68 -2.21
CA SER A 133 5.24 12.00 -1.81
C SER A 133 5.84 13.17 -2.61
N GLU A 134 6.50 12.91 -3.74
CA GLU A 134 7.16 13.95 -4.55
C GLU A 134 6.20 14.75 -5.45
N PHE A 135 4.93 14.35 -5.54
CA PHE A 135 3.95 14.79 -6.55
C PHE A 135 3.02 15.92 -6.09
#